data_AF-A0A3C0BFN8-F1
#
_entry.id   AF-A0A3C0BFN8-F1
#
_cell.length_a   1.000
_cell.length_b   1.000
_cell.length_c   1.000
_cell.angle_alpha   90.00
_cell.angle_beta   90.00
_cell.angle_gamma   90.00
#
_symmetry.space_group_name_H-M   'P 1'
#
loop_
_entity.id
_entity.type
_entity.pdbx_description
1 polymer ?
#
loop_
_entity_poly.entity_id
_entity_poly.type
_entity_poly.pdbx_seq_one_letter_code
_entity_poly.pdbx_strand_id
1 'polypeptide(L)'
;MNQKIIRLKKPETADEARRIISPTSDMFARYLLAGEGHRQLTESFINAVLEDSGDPFIQTVEIKSPFNLADWVNDRETILDVKVADAAGTQYDIEIQNAHQFGHGRQA
;
A
#
# COMPACT_ATOMS: atom_id res chain seq x y z
N MET A 1 27.29 -7.83 21.57
CA MET A 1 26.80 -6.67 20.78
C MET A 1 25.33 -6.48 21.16
N ASN A 2 25.02 -5.53 22.04
CA ASN A 2 23.66 -5.36 22.56
C ASN A 2 22.85 -4.51 21.58
N GLN A 3 21.92 -5.13 20.86
CA GLN A 3 20.91 -4.40 20.10
C GLN A 3 19.91 -3.78 21.09
N LYS A 4 20.04 -2.46 21.26
CA LYS A 4 19.10 -1.65 22.04
C LYS A 4 17.82 -1.52 21.20
N ILE A 5 16.82 -2.38 21.46
CA ILE A 5 15.51 -2.27 20.82
C ILE A 5 14.91 -0.93 21.25
N ILE A 6 14.88 0.03 20.33
CA ILE A 6 14.22 1.33 20.53
C ILE A 6 12.71 1.02 20.51
N ARG A 7 12.10 0.88 21.69
CA ARG A 7 10.64 0.89 21.78
C ARG A 7 10.18 2.32 21.52
N LEU A 8 9.66 2.57 20.32
CA LEU A 8 8.96 3.81 20.02
C LEU A 8 7.80 3.96 21.01
N LYS A 9 7.71 5.12 21.67
CA LYS A 9 6.56 5.44 22.53
C LYS A 9 5.32 5.42 21.63
N LYS A 10 4.29 4.64 22.01
CA LYS A 10 3.02 4.62 21.29
C LYS A 10 2.43 6.04 21.28
N PRO A 11 1.96 6.56 20.13
CA PRO A 11 1.34 7.88 20.07
C PRO A 11 0.05 7.89 20.91
N GLU A 12 -0.18 8.99 21.62
CA GLU A 12 -1.38 9.20 22.44
C GLU A 12 -2.45 9.99 21.68
N THR A 13 -2.07 10.71 20.61
CA THR A 13 -2.98 11.47 19.74
C THR A 13 -2.81 11.10 18.26
N ALA A 14 -3.82 11.42 17.44
CA ALA A 14 -3.75 11.22 15.99
C ALA A 14 -2.63 12.06 15.33
N ASP A 15 -2.39 13.27 15.83
CA ASP A 15 -1.34 14.14 15.30
C ASP A 15 0.06 13.64 15.65
N GLU A 16 0.24 13.04 16.83
CA GLU A 16 1.47 12.32 17.16
C GLU A 16 1.67 11.10 16.27
N ALA A 17 0.61 10.34 15.98
CA ALA A 17 0.70 9.17 15.09
C ALA A 17 1.09 9.57 13.66
N ARG A 18 0.52 10.66 13.13
CA ARG A 18 0.84 11.21 11.80
C ARG A 18 2.29 11.68 11.65
N ARG A 19 2.95 12.04 12.75
CA ARG A 19 4.39 12.36 12.76
C ARG A 19 5.29 11.12 12.69
N ILE A 20 4.76 9.94 13.03
CA ILE A 20 5.48 8.67 12.99
C ILE A 20 5.31 7.99 11.63
N ILE A 21 4.08 7.97 11.10
CA ILE A 21 3.76 7.42 9.78
C ILE A 21 2.97 8.47 9.00
N SER A 22 3.54 8.97 7.91
CA SER A 22 2.83 9.89 7.01
C SER A 22 1.63 9.17 6.36
N PRO A 23 0.44 9.78 6.27
CA PRO A 23 -0.68 9.24 5.49
C PRO A 23 -0.38 9.08 4.00
N THR A 24 0.65 9.78 3.51
CA THR A 24 1.11 9.68 2.12
C THR A 24 2.33 8.78 1.99
N SER A 25 2.68 7.98 3.00
CA SER A 25 3.75 6.99 2.82
C SER A 25 3.23 5.81 1.98
N ASP A 26 4.12 5.27 1.16
CA ASP A 26 3.93 3.99 0.47
C ASP A 26 3.52 2.87 1.44
N MET A 27 4.16 2.80 2.61
CA MET A 27 3.82 1.86 3.68
C MET A 27 2.37 1.98 4.14
N PHE A 28 1.90 3.21 4.38
CA PHE A 28 0.53 3.43 4.86
C PHE A 28 -0.49 3.05 3.79
N ALA A 29 -0.23 3.42 2.54
CA ALA A 29 -1.09 3.05 1.42
C ALA A 29 -1.11 1.52 1.19
N ARG A 30 0.03 0.83 1.33
CA ARG A 30 0.09 -0.64 1.25
C ARG A 30 -0.65 -1.31 2.41
N TYR A 31 -0.51 -0.81 3.63
CA TYR A 31 -1.32 -1.27 4.77
C TYR A 31 -2.84 -1.11 4.50
N LEU A 32 -3.23 0.03 3.93
CA LEU A 32 -4.61 0.34 3.65
C LEU A 32 -5.21 -0.56 2.55
N LEU A 33 -4.48 -0.78 1.46
CA LEU A 33 -4.97 -1.50 0.27
C LEU A 33 -4.66 -3.00 0.25
N ALA A 34 -3.69 -3.48 1.02
CA ALA A 34 -3.28 -4.88 1.06
C ALA A 34 -3.62 -5.60 2.38
N GLY A 35 -4.40 -4.98 3.26
CA GLY A 35 -4.91 -5.63 4.46
C GLY A 35 -6.05 -6.59 4.13
N GLU A 36 -6.00 -7.84 4.60
CA GLU A 36 -7.10 -8.80 4.38
C GLU A 36 -8.46 -8.31 4.93
N GLY A 37 -8.42 -7.50 6.00
CA GLY A 37 -9.60 -6.84 6.58
C GLY A 37 -10.09 -5.63 5.78
N HIS A 38 -9.37 -5.21 4.74
CA HIS A 38 -9.64 -4.02 3.94
C HIS A 38 -10.07 -4.34 2.50
N ARG A 39 -10.41 -5.60 2.19
CA ARG A 39 -10.79 -6.03 0.82
C ARG A 39 -11.83 -5.13 0.14
N GLN A 40 -12.88 -4.72 0.84
CA GLN A 40 -13.92 -3.83 0.29
C GLN A 40 -13.37 -2.44 -0.08
N LEU A 41 -12.39 -1.94 0.69
CA LEU A 41 -11.71 -0.69 0.38
C LEU A 41 -10.82 -0.84 -0.86
N THR A 42 -10.09 -1.95 -0.97
CA THR A 42 -9.29 -2.28 -2.16
C THR A 42 -10.17 -2.39 -3.40
N GLU A 43 -11.29 -3.09 -3.30
CA GLU A 43 -12.29 -3.20 -4.39
C GLU A 43 -12.84 -1.83 -4.80
N SER A 44 -13.22 -1.00 -3.82
CA SER A 44 -13.73 0.36 -4.08
C SER A 44 -12.67 1.23 -4.77
N PHE A 45 -11.40 1.10 -4.35
CA PHE A 45 -10.28 1.82 -4.98
C PHE A 45 -10.08 1.39 -6.43
N ILE A 46 -10.07 0.08 -6.71
CA ILE A 46 -9.94 -0.44 -8.09
C ILE A 46 -11.12 0.03 -8.94
N ASN A 47 -12.35 -0.09 -8.44
CA ASN A 47 -13.54 0.35 -9.17
C ASN A 47 -13.54 1.86 -9.46
N ALA A 48 -13.00 2.69 -8.57
CA ALA A 48 -12.86 4.12 -8.85
C ALA A 48 -11.87 4.40 -10.00
N VAL A 49 -10.78 3.62 -10.11
CA VAL A 49 -9.83 3.73 -11.23
C VAL A 49 -10.45 3.20 -12.53
N LEU A 50 -11.21 2.10 -12.47
CA LEU A 50 -11.93 1.54 -13.62
C LEU A 50 -13.02 2.50 -14.12
N GLU A 51 -13.73 3.17 -13.21
CA GLU A 51 -14.70 4.20 -13.57
C GLU A 51 -14.06 5.33 -14.37
N ASP A 52 -12.90 5.81 -13.92
CA ASP A 52 -12.14 6.88 -14.59
C ASP A 52 -11.60 6.44 -15.96
N SER A 53 -11.24 5.15 -16.12
CA SER A 53 -10.82 4.58 -17.41
C SER A 53 -11.98 4.22 -18.34
N GLY A 54 -13.22 4.20 -17.84
CA GLY A 54 -14.41 3.76 -18.57
C GLY A 54 -14.59 2.24 -18.65
N ASP A 55 -13.87 1.49 -17.81
CA ASP A 55 -13.94 0.04 -17.73
C ASP A 55 -15.06 -0.44 -16.79
N PRO A 56 -15.58 -1.67 -16.98
CA PRO A 56 -16.60 -2.24 -16.10
C PRO A 56 -16.10 -2.48 -14.68
N PHE A 57 -17.00 -2.37 -13.70
CA PHE A 57 -16.67 -2.64 -12.30
C PHE A 57 -16.46 -4.13 -12.05
N ILE A 58 -15.60 -4.42 -11.09
CA ILE A 58 -15.33 -5.75 -10.56
C ILE A 58 -16.23 -6.04 -9.34
N GLN A 59 -16.50 -7.33 -9.11
CA GLN A 59 -17.40 -7.78 -8.04
C GLN A 59 -16.70 -8.17 -6.74
N THR A 60 -15.51 -8.76 -6.82
CA THR A 60 -14.76 -9.20 -5.64
C THR A 60 -13.26 -9.22 -5.91
N VAL A 61 -12.48 -8.99 -4.85
CA VAL A 61 -11.01 -9.03 -4.88
C VAL A 61 -10.46 -10.06 -3.90
N GLU A 62 -9.39 -10.73 -4.31
CA GLU A 62 -8.53 -11.56 -3.48
C GLU A 62 -7.11 -10.96 -3.50
N ILE A 63 -6.67 -10.45 -2.36
CA ILE A 63 -5.31 -9.94 -2.18
C ILE A 63 -4.35 -11.12 -2.15
N LYS A 64 -3.37 -11.17 -3.06
CA LYS A 64 -2.40 -12.28 -3.18
C LYS A 64 -1.14 -12.06 -2.36
N SER A 65 -0.72 -10.80 -2.24
CA SER A 65 0.42 -10.37 -1.43
C SER A 65 -0.04 -9.47 -0.28
N PRO A 66 -0.69 -10.03 0.77
CA PRO A 66 -1.18 -9.23 1.88
C PRO A 66 -0.03 -8.54 2.62
N PHE A 67 -0.28 -7.32 3.09
CA PHE A 67 0.74 -6.53 3.79
C PHE A 67 1.16 -7.19 5.11
N ASN A 68 2.45 -7.47 5.23
CA ASN A 68 3.08 -7.89 6.49
C ASN A 68 4.11 -6.84 6.92
N LEU A 69 3.87 -6.23 8.08
CA LEU A 69 4.76 -5.21 8.64
C LEU A 69 6.17 -5.74 8.96
N ALA A 70 6.30 -7.02 9.34
CA ALA A 70 7.60 -7.62 9.64
C ALA A 70 8.46 -7.79 8.38
N ASP A 71 7.81 -8.09 7.25
CA ASP A 71 8.48 -8.31 5.97
C ASP A 71 8.82 -6.98 5.29
N TRP A 72 7.94 -5.97 5.42
CA TRP A 72 8.15 -4.62 4.87
C TRP A 72 9.41 -3.91 5.39
N VAL A 73 9.83 -4.19 6.64
CA VAL A 73 11.08 -3.59 7.17
C VAL A 73 12.32 -4.08 6.39
N ASN A 74 12.24 -5.28 5.81
CA ASN A 74 13.33 -5.89 5.05
C ASN A 74 13.14 -5.80 3.54
N ASP A 75 11.91 -5.54 3.08
CA ASP A 75 11.52 -5.55 1.68
C ASP A 75 11.10 -4.16 1.20
N ARG A 76 11.65 -3.73 0.05
CA ARG A 76 11.36 -2.40 -0.53
C ARG A 76 10.29 -2.44 -1.61
N GLU A 77 9.66 -3.60 -1.85
CA GLU A 77 8.58 -3.69 -2.82
C GLU A 77 7.38 -2.87 -2.37
N THR A 78 6.91 -1.98 -3.26
CA THR A 78 5.71 -1.14 -3.06
C THR A 78 4.55 -1.60 -3.95
N ILE A 79 4.67 -2.79 -4.53
CA ILE A 79 3.66 -3.41 -5.40
C ILE A 79 2.72 -4.28 -4.55
N LEU A 80 1.44 -4.21 -4.87
CA LEU A 80 0.37 -5.05 -4.32
C LEU A 80 -0.27 -5.83 -5.46
N ASP A 81 -0.25 -7.15 -5.36
CA ASP A 81 -0.85 -8.06 -6.35
C ASP A 81 -2.28 -8.42 -5.90
N VAL A 82 -3.25 -8.15 -6.77
CA VAL A 82 -4.66 -8.44 -6.53
C VAL A 82 -5.20 -9.34 -7.64
N LYS A 83 -5.79 -10.46 -7.25
CA LYS A 83 -6.57 -11.28 -8.17
C LYS A 83 -8.05 -10.92 -8.04
N VAL A 84 -8.73 -10.79 -9.17
CA VAL A 84 -10.18 -10.57 -9.20
C VAL A 84 -10.89 -11.88 -9.48
N ALA A 85 -12.04 -12.07 -8.84
CA ALA A 85 -12.97 -13.15 -9.15
C ALA A 85 -14.20 -12.54 -9.85
N ASP A 86 -14.02 -12.18 -11.11
CA ASP A 86 -15.10 -11.89 -12.05
C ASP A 86 -15.05 -12.93 -13.20
N ALA A 87 -15.94 -12.78 -14.19
CA ALA A 87 -16.00 -13.70 -15.32
C ALA A 87 -14.71 -13.72 -16.18
N ALA A 88 -13.84 -12.72 -16.05
CA ALA A 88 -12.59 -12.61 -16.77
C ALA A 88 -11.39 -13.12 -15.96
N GLY A 89 -11.47 -13.15 -14.62
CA GLY A 89 -10.40 -13.61 -13.75
C GLY A 89 -9.15 -12.72 -13.82
N THR A 90 -9.35 -11.45 -14.13
CA THR A 90 -8.29 -10.45 -14.35
C THR A 90 -7.42 -10.28 -13.10
N GLN A 91 -6.14 -9.99 -13.31
CA GLN A 91 -5.19 -9.65 -12.24
C GLN A 91 -4.81 -8.18 -12.36
N TYR A 92 -4.67 -7.52 -11.22
CA TYR A 92 -4.31 -6.12 -11.11
C TYR A 92 -3.09 -5.98 -10.20
N ASP A 93 -2.09 -5.27 -10.69
CA ASP A 93 -0.92 -4.88 -9.91
C ASP A 93 -1.08 -3.40 -9.53
N ILE A 94 -1.15 -3.13 -8.22
CA ILE A 94 -1.27 -1.78 -7.69
C ILE A 94 0.12 -1.36 -7.21
N GLU A 95 0.73 -0.42 -7.90
CA GLU A 95 2.01 0.16 -7.52
C GLU A 95 1.83 1.54 -6.88
N ILE A 96 2.42 1.71 -5.69
CA ILE A 96 2.37 2.98 -4.96
C ILE A 96 3.77 3.59 -4.97
N GLN A 97 3.88 4.82 -5.47
CA GLN A 97 5.12 5.57 -5.48
C GLN A 97 4.91 6.95 -4.88
N ASN A 98 5.85 7.36 -4.02
CA ASN A 98 5.95 8.73 -3.55
C ASN A 98 6.86 9.53 -4.47
N ALA A 99 6.53 10.80 -4.73
CA ALA A 99 7.24 11.69 -5.66
C ALA A 99 8.71 12.03 -5.30
N HIS A 100 9.35 11.29 -4.40
CA HIS A 100 10.65 11.64 -3.84
C HIS A 100 11.80 10.77 -4.34
N GLN A 101 11.99 10.63 -5.67
CA GLN A 101 13.25 10.12 -6.26
C GLN A 101 13.70 10.75 -7.61
N PHE A 102 13.22 11.93 -8.01
CA PHE A 102 13.87 12.68 -9.11
C PHE A 102 14.77 13.78 -8.57
N GLY A 103 16.00 13.41 -8.23
CA GLY A 103 17.04 14.32 -7.75
C GLY A 103 18.45 13.73 -7.80
N HIS A 104 18.77 12.89 -8.78
CA HIS A 104 20.17 12.60 -9.09
C HIS A 104 20.71 13.77 -9.93
N GLY A 105 21.61 14.54 -9.31
CA GLY A 105 22.32 15.61 -10.00
C GLY A 105 22.98 15.07 -11.26
N ARG A 106 22.66 15.70 -12.40
CA ARG A 106 23.59 15.72 -13.53
C ARG A 106 24.79 16.54 -13.06
N GLN A 107 25.88 15.87 -12.70
CA GLN A 107 27.19 16.50 -12.80
C GLN A 107 27.50 16.61 -14.29
N ALA A 108 27.60 17.86 -14.75
CA ALA A 108 28.23 18.23 -16.00
C ALA A 108 29.75 18.18 -15.85
#